data_AF-A0A524LI79-F1
#
_entry.id   AF-A0A524LI79-F1
#
_cell.length_a   1.000
_cell.length_b   1.000
_cell.length_c   1.000
_cell.angle_alpha   90.00
_cell.angle_beta   90.00
_cell.angle_gamma   90.00
#
_symmetry.space_group_name_H-M   'P 1'
#
loop_
_entity.id
_entity.type
_entity.pdbx_description
1 polymer ?
#
loop_
_entity_poly.entity_id
_entity_poly.type
_entity_poly.pdbx_seq_one_letter_code
_entity_poly.pdbx_strand_id
1 'polypeptide(L)'
;MSSRSVRSFPRTKNKPQKRWLLIPILLMIIGYFLTFVQLFMFWGVIISLTGALVTFLVGTVYADLWAAHRRTQQTIKDRDERFSEQEEADIDEPVIRDPFEETYDDE
;
A
#
# COMPACT_ATOMS: atom_id res chain seq x y z
N MET A 1 -14.70 -37.93 -1.21
CA MET A 1 -14.73 -36.55 -1.74
C MET A 1 -14.00 -35.66 -0.75
N SER A 2 -12.71 -35.39 -0.98
CA SER A 2 -11.89 -34.58 -0.09
C SER A 2 -11.73 -33.20 -0.72
N SER A 3 -12.39 -32.19 -0.16
CA SER A 3 -12.23 -30.80 -0.58
C SER A 3 -10.80 -30.36 -0.26
N ARG A 4 -9.95 -30.24 -1.29
CA ARG A 4 -8.62 -29.61 -1.16
C ARG A 4 -8.83 -28.12 -0.86
N SER A 5 -8.86 -27.74 0.41
CA SER A 5 -8.87 -26.32 0.78
C SER A 5 -7.50 -25.73 0.42
N VAL A 6 -7.46 -24.87 -0.59
CA VAL A 6 -6.26 -24.11 -0.94
C VAL A 6 -5.86 -23.28 0.28
N ARG A 7 -4.68 -23.55 0.84
CA ARG A 7 -4.16 -22.85 2.02
C ARG A 7 -3.86 -21.41 1.62
N SER A 8 -4.68 -20.46 2.08
CA SER A 8 -4.45 -19.04 1.82
C SER A 8 -3.05 -18.64 2.32
N PHE A 9 -2.27 -17.99 1.46
CA PHE A 9 -0.96 -17.43 1.82
C PHE A 9 -1.07 -16.58 3.09
N PRO A 10 -0.11 -16.69 4.03
CA PRO A 10 -0.14 -15.93 5.27
C PRO A 10 -0.12 -14.43 4.97
N ARG A 11 -1.22 -13.73 5.29
CA ARG A 11 -1.31 -12.27 5.17
C ARG A 11 -0.36 -11.63 6.18
N THR A 12 0.76 -11.08 5.71
CA THR A 12 1.66 -10.26 6.52
C THR A 12 0.94 -8.96 6.93
N LYS A 13 0.52 -8.87 8.19
CA LYS A 13 -0.01 -7.62 8.77
C LYS A 13 1.13 -6.67 9.11
N ASN A 14 1.79 -6.09 8.11
CA ASN A 14 2.74 -5.00 8.32
C ASN A 14 1.95 -3.70 8.49
N LYS A 15 1.39 -3.46 9.69
CA LYS A 15 0.82 -2.14 10.01
C LYS A 15 1.98 -1.14 10.13
N PRO A 16 2.01 -0.07 9.32
CA PRO A 16 3.08 0.92 9.43
C PRO A 16 3.03 1.62 10.79
N GLN A 17 4.17 1.72 11.46
CA GLN A 17 4.29 2.41 12.74
C GLN A 17 4.17 3.93 12.52
N LYS A 18 2.95 4.48 12.63
CA LYS A 18 2.61 5.90 12.36
C LYS A 18 3.41 6.92 13.20
N ARG A 19 4.09 6.49 14.27
CA ARG A 19 4.76 7.37 15.25
C ARG A 19 5.92 8.18 14.65
N TRP A 20 6.66 7.61 13.70
CA TRP A 20 7.82 8.27 13.09
C TRP A 20 7.43 9.44 12.18
N LEU A 21 6.19 9.46 11.67
CA LEU A 21 5.69 10.51 10.80
C LEU A 21 5.43 11.84 11.54
N LEU A 22 5.39 11.80 12.88
CA LEU A 22 5.21 13.00 13.72
C LEU A 22 6.50 13.79 13.93
N ILE A 23 7.66 13.15 13.74
CA ILE A 23 8.98 13.76 13.95
C ILE A 23 9.17 15.05 13.11
N PRO A 24 8.91 15.07 11.79
CA PRO A 24 9.11 16.28 10.99
C PRO A 24 8.12 17.40 11.34
N ILE A 25 6.90 17.07 11.77
CA ILE A 25 5.91 18.05 12.25
C ILE A 25 6.39 18.67 13.56
N LEU A 26 6.89 17.85 14.48
CA LEU A 26 7.43 18.32 15.76
C LEU A 26 8.65 19.24 15.54
N LEU A 27 9.55 18.87 14.63
CA LEU A 27 10.71 19.70 14.26
C LEU A 27 10.28 21.05 13.68
N MET A 28 9.25 21.07 12.82
CA MET A 28 8.71 22.32 12.27
C MET A 28 8.19 23.24 13.38
N ILE A 29 7.41 22.71 14.32
CA ILE A 29 6.84 23.47 15.43
C ILE A 29 7.95 24.00 16.36
N ILE A 30 8.89 23.15 16.75
CA ILE A 30 10.00 23.54 17.63
C ILE A 30 10.90 24.59 16.94
N GLY A 31 11.21 24.38 15.66
CA GLY A 31 11.97 25.34 14.85
C GLY A 31 11.29 26.70 14.80
N TYR A 32 9.98 26.73 14.59
CA TYR A 32 9.19 27.96 14.64
C TYR A 32 9.27 28.65 16.01
N PHE A 33 9.13 27.91 17.12
CA PHE A 33 9.27 28.49 18.46
C PHE A 33 10.66 29.06 18.74
N LEU A 34 11.72 28.44 18.21
CA LEU A 34 13.08 28.94 18.33
C LEU A 34 13.29 30.31 17.65
N THR A 35 12.44 30.69 16.68
CA THR A 35 12.53 31.99 16.02
C THR A 35 12.22 33.18 16.92
N PHE A 36 11.47 32.97 18.02
CA PHE A 36 11.17 34.01 19.01
C PHE A 36 12.35 34.34 19.92
N VAL A 37 13.37 33.48 19.98
CA VAL A 37 14.60 33.72 20.74
C VAL A 37 15.67 34.23 19.79
N GLN A 38 16.07 35.50 19.94
CA GLN A 38 16.96 36.18 18.98
C GLN A 38 18.32 35.48 18.78
N LEU A 39 18.84 34.81 19.82
CA LEU A 39 20.07 34.01 19.73
C LEU A 39 19.91 32.76 18.84
N PHE A 40 18.72 32.16 18.80
CA PHE A 40 18.43 30.94 18.06
C PHE A 40 17.65 31.16 16.77
N MET A 41 17.37 32.42 16.41
CA MET A 41 16.52 32.75 15.27
C MET A 41 16.99 32.11 13.96
N PHE A 42 18.28 32.20 13.64
CA PHE A 42 18.85 31.61 12.43
C PHE A 42 18.65 30.08 12.39
N TRP A 43 18.94 29.40 13.49
CA TRP A 43 18.77 27.95 13.62
C TRP A 43 17.30 27.55 13.60
N GLY A 44 16.43 28.33 14.24
CA GLY A 44 14.99 28.10 14.25
C GLY A 44 14.41 28.12 12.83
N VAL A 45 14.81 29.10 12.01
CA VAL A 45 14.39 29.18 10.60
C VAL A 45 14.85 27.95 9.82
N ILE A 46 16.12 27.54 9.93
CA ILE A 46 16.64 26.36 9.23
C ILE A 46 15.88 25.09 9.62
N ILE A 47 15.68 24.89 10.93
CA ILE A 47 14.99 23.70 11.46
C ILE A 47 13.52 23.68 10.99
N SER A 48 12.84 24.83 11.08
CA SER A 48 11.46 24.97 10.63
C SER A 48 11.30 24.68 9.15
N LEU A 49 12.19 25.24 8.32
CA LEU A 49 12.15 25.10 6.87
C LEU A 49 12.47 23.66 6.45
N THR A 50 13.42 23.02 7.13
CA THR A 50 13.72 21.59 6.94
C THR A 50 12.52 20.72 7.31
N GLY A 51 11.87 20.99 8.45
CA GLY A 51 10.65 20.28 8.87
C GLY A 51 9.51 20.42 7.84
N ALA A 52 9.29 21.63 7.33
CA ALA A 52 8.31 21.90 6.28
C ALA A 52 8.63 21.14 4.98
N LEU A 53 9.89 21.11 4.57
CA LEU A 53 10.31 20.42 3.35
C LEU A 53 10.16 18.90 3.46
N VAL A 54 10.53 18.32 4.61
CA VAL A 54 10.38 16.88 4.86
C VAL A 54 8.91 16.49 4.96
N THR A 55 8.09 17.26 5.67
CA THR A 55 6.63 16.99 5.74
C THR A 55 5.98 17.07 4.36
N PHE A 56 6.37 18.06 3.55
CA PHE A 56 5.91 18.18 2.17
C PHE A 56 6.30 16.95 1.33
N LEU A 57 7.57 16.54 1.36
CA LEU A 57 8.07 15.40 0.60
C LEU A 57 7.38 14.09 1.01
N VAL A 58 7.23 13.85 2.32
CA VAL A 58 6.52 12.67 2.82
C VAL A 58 5.06 12.71 2.40
N GLY A 59 4.43 13.88 2.45
CA GLY A 59 3.05 14.09 2.03
C GLY A 59 2.84 13.79 0.54
N THR A 60 3.73 14.28 -0.33
CA THR A 60 3.64 14.02 -1.78
C THR A 60 3.86 12.54 -2.11
N VAL A 61 4.84 11.89 -1.49
CA VAL A 61 5.07 10.44 -1.65
C VAL A 61 3.86 9.64 -1.18
N TYR A 62 3.24 10.02 -0.05
CA TYR A 62 2.05 9.33 0.44
C TYR A 62 0.84 9.53 -0.47
N ALA A 63 0.67 10.72 -1.03
CA ALA A 63 -0.37 10.99 -2.00
C ALA A 63 -0.19 10.17 -3.28
N ASP A 64 1.06 10.03 -3.76
CA ASP A 64 1.39 9.23 -4.93
C ASP A 64 1.15 7.72 -4.68
N LEU A 65 1.60 7.21 -3.53
CA LEU A 65 1.32 5.83 -3.11
C LEU A 65 -0.17 5.56 -2.96
N TRP A 66 -0.93 6.52 -2.43
CA TRP A 66 -2.38 6.39 -2.32
C TRP A 66 -3.06 6.37 -3.68
N ALA A 67 -2.62 7.22 -4.61
CA ALA A 67 -3.12 7.23 -5.99
C ALA A 67 -2.83 5.90 -6.71
N ALA A 68 -1.61 5.37 -6.57
CA ALA A 68 -1.22 4.07 -7.11
C ALA A 68 -2.03 2.92 -6.49
N HIS A 69 -2.24 2.96 -5.17
CA HIS A 69 -3.06 1.94 -4.48
C HIS A 69 -4.52 1.98 -4.93
N ARG A 70 -5.09 3.18 -5.11
CA ARG A 70 -6.46 3.32 -5.62
C ARG A 70 -6.61 2.74 -7.03
N ARG A 71 -5.64 2.99 -7.92
CA ARG A 71 -5.62 2.43 -9.28
C ARG A 71 -5.49 0.91 -9.30
N THR A 72 -4.66 0.34 -8.43
CA THR A 72 -4.52 -1.12 -8.32
C THR A 72 -5.77 -1.76 -7.75
N GLN A 73 -6.42 -1.16 -6.76
CA GLN A 73 -7.72 -1.64 -6.28
C GLN A 73 -8.82 -1.55 -7.34
N GLN A 74 -8.85 -0.48 -8.14
CA GLN A 74 -9.79 -0.36 -9.26
C GLN A 74 -9.55 -1.46 -10.31
N THR A 75 -8.30 -1.70 -10.72
CA THR A 75 -8.00 -2.77 -11.70
C THR A 75 -8.27 -4.18 -11.17
N ILE A 76 -8.13 -4.42 -9.87
CA ILE A 76 -8.53 -5.70 -9.25
C ILE A 76 -10.06 -5.80 -9.26
N LYS A 77 -10.77 -4.75 -8.83
CA LYS A 77 -12.23 -4.71 -8.83
C LYS A 77 -12.82 -4.88 -10.22
N ASP A 78 -12.25 -4.24 -11.24
CA ASP A 78 -12.67 -4.38 -12.64
C ASP A 78 -12.40 -5.80 -13.19
N ARG A 79 -11.38 -6.50 -12.68
CA ARG A 79 -11.16 -7.91 -13.02
C ARG A 79 -12.15 -8.81 -12.31
N ASP A 80 -12.31 -8.62 -11.00
CA ASP A 80 -13.28 -9.38 -10.20
C ASP A 80 -14.69 -9.20 -10.76
N GLU A 81 -15.08 -7.99 -11.18
CA GLU A 81 -16.35 -7.73 -11.85
C GLU A 81 -16.47 -8.50 -13.18
N ARG A 82 -15.44 -8.48 -14.04
CA ARG A 82 -15.44 -9.25 -15.30
C ARG A 82 -15.46 -10.77 -15.10
N PHE A 83 -14.83 -11.28 -14.04
CA PHE A 83 -14.87 -12.70 -13.70
C PHE A 83 -16.19 -13.07 -13.01
N SER A 84 -16.80 -12.16 -12.24
CA SER A 84 -18.12 -12.37 -11.64
C SER A 84 -19.27 -12.29 -12.65
N GLU A 85 -19.16 -11.43 -13.67
CA GLU A 85 -20.10 -11.38 -14.80
C GLU A 85 -19.99 -12.63 -15.70
N GLN A 86 -18.90 -13.40 -15.60
CA GLN A 86 -18.75 -14.71 -16.26
C GLN A 86 -19.23 -15.89 -15.39
N GLU A 87 -19.47 -15.70 -14.10
CA GLU A 87 -19.98 -16.75 -13.19
C GLU A 87 -21.52 -16.84 -13.16
N GLU A 88 -22.26 -15.89 -13.74
CA GLU A 88 -23.72 -15.99 -13.92
C GLU A 88 -24.15 -16.55 -15.29
N ALA A 89 -23.25 -17.19 -16.02
CA ALA A 89 -23.61 -18.12 -17.09
C ALA A 89 -23.44 -19.55 -16.60
N ASP A 90 -24.51 -20.07 -16.00
CA ASP A 90 -24.75 -21.49 -15.70
C ASP A 90 -24.76 -22.31 -16.98
N ILE A 91 -23.61 -22.55 -17.63
CA ILE A 91 -23.40 -23.59 -18.65
C ILE A 91 -21.92 -24.00 -18.69
N ASP A 92 -21.64 -25.18 -18.11
CA ASP A 92 -20.49 -26.07 -18.31
C ASP A 92 -19.06 -25.52 -18.14
N GLU A 93 -18.38 -26.06 -17.12
CA GLU A 93 -16.95 -25.97 -16.78
C GLU A 93 -16.01 -25.71 -17.99
N PRO A 94 -15.22 -24.61 -18.01
CA PRO A 94 -14.02 -24.61 -18.83
C PRO A 94 -13.01 -25.55 -18.16
N VAL A 95 -12.81 -26.73 -18.76
CA VAL A 95 -11.72 -27.65 -18.42
C VAL A 95 -10.40 -26.93 -18.70
N ILE A 96 -9.92 -26.14 -17.74
CA ILE A 96 -8.55 -25.64 -17.71
C ILE A 96 -7.70 -26.87 -17.40
N ARG A 97 -7.25 -27.58 -18.45
CA ARG A 97 -6.24 -28.64 -18.29
C ARG A 97 -4.97 -27.98 -17.73
N ASP A 98 -4.63 -28.34 -16.51
CA ASP A 98 -3.40 -27.90 -15.86
C ASP A 98 -2.21 -28.39 -16.69
N PRO A 99 -1.33 -27.51 -17.20
CA PRO A 99 -0.17 -27.91 -17.99
C PRO A 99 0.90 -28.68 -17.18
N PHE A 100 0.69 -28.86 -15.87
CA PHE A 100 1.56 -29.63 -14.98
C PHE A 100 0.99 -30.99 -14.56
N GLU A 101 -0.19 -31.42 -15.04
CA GLU A 101 -0.63 -32.81 -14.90
C GLU A 101 0.18 -33.69 -15.88
N GLU A 102 1.30 -34.24 -15.40
CA GLU A 102 1.96 -35.38 -16.03
C GLU A 102 1.00 -36.57 -16.03
N THR A 103 0.53 -36.97 -17.22
CA THR A 103 -0.12 -38.26 -17.42
C THR A 103 0.89 -39.35 -17.12
N TYR A 104 0.85 -39.92 -15.92
CA TYR A 104 1.44 -41.23 -15.68
C TYR A 104 0.47 -42.23 -16.32
N ASP A 105 0.72 -42.58 -17.58
CA ASP A 105 0.10 -43.74 -18.20
C ASP A 105 0.58 -44.97 -17.43
N ASP A 106 -0.29 -45.52 -16.57
CA ASP A 106 -0.11 -46.81 -15.93
C ASP A 106 -0.30 -47.92 -16.99
N GLU A 107 0.79 -48.52 -17.47
CA GLU A 107 0.80 -49.90 -18.00
C GLU A 107 1.11 -50.91 -16.88
#